data_AF-D1YFZ8-F1
#
_entry.id   AF-D1YFZ8-F1
#
_cell.length_a   1.000
_cell.length_b   1.000
_cell.length_c   1.000
_cell.angle_alpha   90.00
_cell.angle_beta   90.00
_cell.angle_gamma   90.00
#
_symmetry.space_group_name_H-M   'P 1'
#
loop_
_entity.id
_entity.type
_entity.pdbx_description
1 polymer ?
#
loop_
_entity_poly.entity_id
_entity_poly.type
_entity_poly.pdbx_seq_one_letter_code
_entity_poly.pdbx_strand_id
1 'polypeptide(L)' 'MLGRGLEDKKWELNLVNFRNFTTDVHHHVDDTPYGGGAGMVLQIMPIKKHWIL' A
#
# COMPACT_ATOMS: atom_id res chain seq x y z
N MET A 1 -20.27 10.82 -9.76
CA MET A 1 -20.47 9.52 -10.45
C MET A 1 -19.91 8.36 -9.65
N LEU A 2 -18.65 8.40 -9.18
CA LEU A 2 -18.05 7.32 -8.37
C LEU A 2 -18.82 7.02 -7.08
N GLY A 3 -19.15 8.03 -6.26
CA GLY A 3 -19.91 7.84 -5.01
C GLY A 3 -21.28 7.21 -5.19
N ARG A 4 -22.08 7.70 -6.16
CA ARG A 4 -23.37 7.08 -6.51
C ARG A 4 -23.23 5.64 -6.98
N GLY A 5 -22.16 5.32 -7.72
CA GLY A 5 -21.89 3.94 -8.11
C GLY A 5 -21.58 3.00 -6.94
N LEU A 6 -21.00 3.53 -5.85
CA LEU A 6 -20.75 2.79 -4.61
C LEU A 6 -22.05 2.56 -3.83
N GLU A 7 -22.88 3.62 -3.71
CA GLU A 7 -24.22 3.54 -3.09
C GLU A 7 -25.13 2.54 -3.84
N ASP A 8 -25.10 2.58 -5.17
CA ASP A 8 -25.82 1.66 -6.05
C ASP A 8 -25.19 0.25 -6.11
N LYS A 9 -24.10 -0.02 -5.37
CA LYS A 9 -23.34 -1.29 -5.36
C LYS A 9 -22.89 -1.78 -6.75
N LYS A 10 -22.58 -0.85 -7.65
CA LYS A 10 -22.07 -1.17 -9.00
C LYS A 10 -20.58 -1.50 -9.00
N TRP A 11 -19.89 -1.17 -7.91
CA TRP A 11 -18.49 -1.47 -7.67
C TRP A 11 -18.23 -1.43 -6.16
N GLU A 12 -17.09 -1.95 -5.73
CA GLU A 12 -16.68 -2.01 -4.31
C GLU A 12 -15.33 -1.32 -4.10
N LEU A 13 -15.20 -0.59 -2.99
CA LEU A 13 -13.96 0.07 -2.61
C LEU A 13 -13.25 -0.72 -1.51
N ASN A 14 -12.09 -1.30 -1.85
CA ASN A 14 -11.20 -1.92 -0.88
C ASN A 14 -10.00 -1.01 -0.64
N LEU A 15 -9.93 -0.41 0.56
CA LEU A 15 -8.82 0.45 0.98
C LEU A 15 -7.77 -0.37 1.70
N VAL A 16 -6.52 -0.23 1.25
CA VAL A 16 -5.39 -1.02 1.73
C VAL A 16 -4.30 -0.05 2.18
N ASN A 17 -3.99 -0.08 3.46
CA ASN A 17 -2.88 0.69 4.00
C ASN A 17 -1.66 -0.24 4.16
N PHE A 18 -0.62 -0.01 3.36
CA PHE A 18 0.61 -0.80 3.39
C PHE A 18 1.29 -0.81 4.77
N ARG A 19 1.10 0.24 5.58
CA ARG A 19 1.62 0.29 6.95
C ARG A 19 1.10 -0.82 7.84
N ASN A 20 -0.04 -1.42 7.53
CA ASN A 20 -0.58 -2.54 8.32
C ASN A 20 0.16 -3.87 8.03
N PHE A 21 1.01 -3.91 7.01
CA PHE A 21 1.65 -5.14 6.52
C PHE A 21 3.16 -5.20 6.76
N THR A 22 3.74 -4.14 7.33
CA THR A 22 5.12 -4.11 7.81
C THR A 22 5.28 -4.83 9.16
N THR A 23 6.48 -5.29 9.46
CA THR A 23 6.87 -5.89 10.76
C THR A 23 7.68 -4.93 11.62
N ASP A 24 8.00 -3.75 11.08
CA ASP A 24 8.72 -2.71 11.79
C ASP A 24 7.83 -1.96 12.80
N VAL A 25 8.41 -1.57 13.94
CA VAL A 25 7.69 -0.93 15.05
C VAL A 25 7.20 0.48 14.67
N HIS A 26 7.92 1.17 13.79
CA HIS A 26 7.56 2.51 13.32
C HIS A 26 6.73 2.48 12.04
N HIS A 27 6.38 1.28 11.57
CA HIS A 27 5.60 1.06 10.37
C HIS A 27 6.16 1.70 9.09
N HIS A 28 7.48 1.67 8.94
CA HIS A 28 8.13 2.08 7.69
C HIS A 28 7.69 1.19 6.51
N VAL A 29 7.49 1.83 5.36
CA VAL A 29 7.06 1.18 4.11
C VAL A 29 7.97 1.54 2.93
N ASP A 30 8.97 2.36 3.19
CA ASP A 30 9.89 2.98 2.25
C ASP A 30 11.33 2.66 2.65
N ASP A 31 12.22 2.59 1.65
CA ASP A 31 13.64 2.29 1.84
C ASP A 31 14.50 3.07 0.84
N THR A 32 15.80 3.11 1.12
CA THR A 32 16.78 3.77 0.27
C THR A 32 16.95 2.99 -1.03
N PRO A 33 16.90 3.64 -2.21
CA PRO A 33 17.19 2.97 -3.47
C PRO A 33 18.62 2.41 -3.50
N TYR A 34 18.76 1.17 -3.99
CA TYR A 34 20.08 0.62 -4.31
C TYR A 34 20.79 1.47 -5.36
N GLY A 35 22.07 1.77 -5.14
CA GLY A 35 22.84 2.69 -6.00
C GLY A 35 22.81 4.15 -5.55
N GLY A 36 22.07 4.47 -4.48
CA GLY A 36 21.98 5.82 -3.93
C GLY A 36 21.12 6.77 -4.78
N GLY A 37 21.20 8.07 -4.48
CA GLY A 37 20.38 9.11 -5.10
C GLY A 37 19.33 9.69 -4.14
N ALA A 38 18.73 10.82 -4.53
CA ALA A 38 17.71 11.48 -3.73
C ALA A 38 16.36 10.76 -3.87
N GLY A 39 15.69 10.53 -2.74
CA GLY A 39 14.36 9.93 -2.68
C GLY A 39 14.35 8.55 -2.03
N MET A 40 13.18 7.92 -2.00
CA MET A 40 12.93 6.64 -1.36
C MET A 40 12.07 5.77 -2.29
N VAL A 41 12.15 4.45 -2.11
CA VAL A 41 11.42 3.45 -2.89
C VAL A 41 10.52 2.65 -1.96
N LEU A 42 9.32 2.28 -2.42
CA LEU A 42 8.41 1.45 -1.63
C LEU A 42 9.00 0.05 -1.41
N GLN A 43 9.01 -0.40 -0.16
CA GLN A 43 9.46 -1.73 0.23
C GLN A 43 8.55 -2.81 -0.35
N ILE A 44 9.13 -3.94 -0.76
CA ILE A 44 8.38 -5.05 -1.35
C ILE A 44 7.54 -5.83 -0.32
N MET A 45 7.98 -5.88 0.94
CA MET A 45 7.37 -6.72 1.98
C MET A 45 5.92 -6.31 2.33
N PRO A 46 5.59 -5.02 2.54
CA PRO A 46 4.21 -4.58 2.74
C PRO A 46 3.29 -4.87 1.54
N ILE A 47 3.82 -4.77 0.32
CA ILE A 47 3.04 -4.96 -0.92
C ILE A 47 2.72 -6.44 -1.13
N LYS A 48 3.71 -7.33 -0.93
CA LYS A 48 3.56 -8.76 -1.15
C LYS A 48 2.51 -9.40 -0.23
N LYS A 49 2.41 -8.93 1.02
CA LYS A 49 1.49 -9.49 2.02
C LYS A 49 0.01 -9.19 1.71
N HIS A 50 -0.29 -8.11 0.99
CA HIS A 50 -1.65 -7.78 0.58
C HIS A 50 -2.08 -8.46 -0.74
N TRP A 51 -1.17 -8.66 -1.69
CA TRP A 51 -1.53 -9.20 -3.00
C TRP A 51 -1.65 -10.74 -3.04
N ILE A 52 -1.08 -11.44 -2.06
CA ILE A 52 -1.01 -12.91 -2.00
C ILE A 52 -1.96 -13.51 -0.94
N LEU A 53 -2.64 -12.68 -0.14
CA LEU A 53 -3.66 -13.08 0.85
C LEU A 53 -4.98 -12.38 0.57
#